data_AF-A0A8J7U4Q9-F1
#
_entry.id   AF-A0A8J7U4Q9-F1
#
_cell.length_a   1.000
_cell.length_b   1.000
_cell.length_c   1.000
_cell.angle_alpha   90.00
_cell.angle_beta   90.00
_cell.angle_gamma   90.00
#
_symmetry.space_group_name_H-M   'P 1'
#
loop_
_entity.id
_entity.type
_entity.pdbx_description
1 polymer ?
#
loop_
_entity_poly.entity_id
_entity_poly.type
_entity_poly.pdbx_seq_one_letter_code
_entity_poly.pdbx_strand_id
1 'polypeptide(L)'
;MKKWRFPLLTACLLFASACSTTQVEVIDLNKVLDVMTATIDSFADQKVEGAEEGANAEEVLAAAASDNQVVSSEFLATYTKNLNEAKVMSTPVGTLMRPDGAIEGFQDSNADGKKDSGEQQLFTVEIDVERARLIATDTQNSYHRDSGFHISPGSIFMGYMLGSMLSRQRASGISPSRYSNMKMSPRNYHSSAVSSARARASGGSRSFSSGK
;
A
#
# COMPACT_ATOMS: atom_id res chain seq x y z
N MET A 1 -38.97 -72.08 -19.33
CA MET A 1 -38.46 -70.91 -20.07
C MET A 1 -38.93 -69.63 -19.38
N LYS A 2 -38.06 -68.94 -18.62
CA LYS A 2 -38.36 -67.65 -17.97
C LYS A 2 -37.26 -66.66 -18.36
N LYS A 3 -37.60 -65.64 -19.16
CA LYS A 3 -36.67 -64.58 -19.59
C LYS A 3 -36.72 -63.46 -18.57
N TRP A 4 -35.61 -63.22 -17.88
CA TRP A 4 -35.41 -62.08 -16.98
C TRP A 4 -34.86 -60.91 -17.80
N ARG A 5 -35.49 -59.74 -17.71
CA ARG A 5 -35.01 -58.48 -18.30
C ARG A 5 -34.46 -57.63 -17.17
N PHE A 6 -33.15 -57.37 -17.18
CA PHE A 6 -32.51 -56.38 -16.30
C PHE A 6 -32.59 -54.99 -16.96
N PRO A 7 -32.95 -53.93 -16.23
CA PRO A 7 -32.85 -52.57 -16.74
C PRO A 7 -31.41 -52.04 -16.61
N LEU A 8 -30.90 -51.44 -17.69
CA LEU A 8 -29.68 -50.64 -17.71
C LEU A 8 -29.87 -49.40 -16.82
N LEU A 9 -29.08 -49.29 -15.77
CA LEU A 9 -28.95 -48.09 -14.94
C LEU A 9 -27.76 -47.29 -15.48
N THR A 10 -28.04 -46.31 -16.32
CA THR A 10 -27.05 -45.37 -16.86
C THR A 10 -26.67 -44.38 -15.75
N ALA A 11 -25.52 -44.61 -15.11
CA ALA A 11 -24.94 -43.71 -14.13
C ALA A 11 -24.39 -42.45 -14.83
N CYS A 12 -25.13 -41.34 -14.70
CA CYS A 12 -24.70 -40.03 -15.17
C CYS A 12 -23.62 -39.49 -14.20
N LEU A 13 -22.36 -39.55 -14.61
CA LEU A 13 -21.21 -38.99 -13.90
C LEU A 13 -21.28 -37.46 -13.97
N LEU A 14 -21.82 -36.83 -12.93
CA LEU A 14 -21.75 -35.38 -12.73
C LEU A 14 -20.32 -35.01 -12.34
N PHE A 15 -19.52 -34.58 -13.32
CA PHE A 15 -18.29 -33.85 -13.07
C PHE A 15 -18.64 -32.48 -12.48
N ALA A 16 -18.66 -32.39 -11.15
CA ALA A 16 -18.65 -31.12 -10.44
C ALA A 16 -17.28 -30.47 -10.65
N SER A 17 -17.18 -29.67 -11.73
CA SER A 17 -16.01 -28.83 -11.97
C SER A 17 -15.94 -27.78 -10.86
N ALA A 18 -15.06 -28.00 -9.89
CA ALA A 18 -14.77 -27.06 -8.81
C ALA A 18 -14.16 -25.79 -9.43
N CYS A 19 -15.01 -24.80 -9.65
CA CYS A 19 -14.60 -23.46 -10.03
C CYS A 19 -13.86 -22.85 -8.83
N SER A 20 -12.53 -23.00 -8.79
CA SER A 20 -11.69 -22.27 -7.86
C SER A 20 -11.83 -20.78 -8.20
N THR A 21 -12.65 -20.08 -7.43
CA THR A 21 -12.76 -18.63 -7.55
C THR A 21 -11.44 -18.05 -7.09
N THR A 22 -10.54 -17.73 -8.03
CA THR A 22 -9.35 -16.93 -7.75
C THR A 22 -9.85 -15.62 -7.16
N GLN A 23 -9.69 -15.44 -5.85
CA GLN A 23 -10.05 -14.20 -5.19
C GLN A 23 -9.07 -13.15 -5.70
N VAL A 24 -9.56 -12.22 -6.52
CA VAL A 24 -8.75 -11.11 -6.99
C VAL A 24 -8.71 -10.08 -5.90
N GLU A 25 -7.54 -9.94 -5.29
CA GLU A 25 -7.30 -9.00 -4.22
C GLU A 25 -6.73 -7.69 -4.76
N VAL A 26 -7.18 -6.58 -4.19
CA VAL A 26 -6.70 -5.23 -4.47
C VAL A 26 -6.41 -4.53 -3.16
N ILE A 27 -5.30 -3.79 -3.11
CA ILE A 27 -4.89 -3.02 -1.94
C ILE A 27 -5.93 -1.95 -1.58
N ASP A 28 -6.28 -1.86 -0.30
CA ASP A 28 -7.13 -0.80 0.24
C ASP A 28 -6.30 0.44 0.61
N LEU A 29 -6.17 1.37 -0.32
CA LEU A 29 -5.45 2.63 -0.17
C LEU A 29 -6.06 3.54 0.91
N ASN A 30 -7.35 3.40 1.26
CA ASN A 30 -7.89 4.17 2.38
C ASN A 30 -7.26 3.70 3.69
N LYS A 31 -7.20 2.37 3.91
CA LYS A 31 -6.53 1.82 5.09
C LYS A 31 -5.04 2.15 5.10
N VAL A 32 -4.37 2.10 3.95
CA VAL A 32 -2.95 2.49 3.82
C VAL A 32 -2.75 3.91 4.33
N LEU A 33 -3.59 4.86 3.89
CA LEU A 33 -3.51 6.25 4.32
C LEU A 33 -3.93 6.43 5.79
N ASP A 34 -5.00 5.78 6.25
CA ASP A 34 -5.46 5.86 7.63
C ASP A 34 -4.38 5.35 8.60
N VAL A 35 -3.71 4.24 8.27
CA VAL A 35 -2.58 3.68 9.03
C VAL A 35 -1.36 4.61 8.98
N MET A 36 -1.06 5.20 7.83
CA MET A 36 0.04 6.15 7.69
C MET A 36 -0.18 7.37 8.59
N THR A 37 -1.38 7.97 8.54
CA THR A 37 -1.75 9.10 9.38
C THR A 37 -1.69 8.73 10.87
N ALA A 38 -2.24 7.57 11.26
CA ALA A 38 -2.17 7.12 12.65
C ALA A 38 -0.72 6.87 13.13
N THR A 39 0.15 6.37 12.24
CA THR A 39 1.57 6.16 12.57
C THR A 39 2.28 7.51 12.70
N ILE A 40 2.04 8.44 11.77
CA ILE A 40 2.51 9.83 11.84
C ILE A 40 2.10 10.47 13.17
N ASP A 41 0.84 10.34 13.57
CA ASP A 41 0.31 10.91 14.81
C ASP A 41 0.98 10.28 16.05
N SER A 42 1.16 8.95 16.06
CA SER A 42 1.83 8.26 17.17
C SER A 42 3.29 8.70 17.39
N PHE A 43 4.01 8.99 16.30
CA PHE A 43 5.38 9.49 16.36
C PHE A 43 5.45 11.00 16.60
N ALA A 44 4.39 11.74 16.26
CA ALA A 44 4.29 13.16 16.59
C ALA A 44 4.03 13.38 18.08
N ASP A 45 3.30 12.48 18.72
CA ASP A 45 3.01 12.51 20.16
C ASP A 45 4.17 11.99 21.02
N GLN A 46 5.11 11.24 20.43
CA GLN A 46 6.38 10.92 21.08
C GLN A 46 7.20 12.19 21.25
N LYS A 47 7.09 12.82 22.42
CA LYS A 47 8.03 13.85 22.86
C LYS A 47 9.43 13.25 22.80
N VAL A 48 10.32 13.89 22.04
CA VAL A 48 11.75 13.64 22.14
C VAL A 48 12.17 14.11 23.53
N GLU A 49 12.20 13.21 24.51
CA GLU A 49 12.78 13.48 25.82
C GLU A 49 14.27 13.77 25.61
N GLY A 50 14.66 15.05 25.72
CA GLY A 50 16.00 15.53 25.42
C GLY A 50 16.05 16.80 24.58
N ALA A 51 14.93 17.26 24.02
CA ALA A 51 14.83 18.61 23.46
C ALA A 51 14.66 19.62 24.62
N GLU A 52 15.76 19.97 25.27
CA GLU A 52 15.76 21.09 26.22
C GLU A 52 15.33 22.37 25.49
N GLU A 53 14.41 23.14 26.08
CA GLU A 53 14.07 24.50 25.66
C GLU A 53 15.34 25.36 25.72
N GLY A 54 16.02 25.52 24.58
CA GLY A 54 17.24 26.32 24.47
C GLY A 54 18.40 25.67 23.69
N ALA A 55 18.29 24.41 23.28
CA ALA A 55 19.27 23.79 22.40
C ALA A 55 19.27 24.49 21.03
N ASN A 56 20.46 24.83 20.52
CA ASN A 56 20.60 25.48 19.21
C ASN A 56 19.93 24.59 18.16
N ALA A 57 19.09 25.19 17.31
CA ALA A 57 18.31 24.45 16.30
C ALA A 57 19.20 23.55 15.43
N GLU A 58 20.46 23.93 15.21
CA GLU A 58 21.47 23.18 14.46
C GLU A 58 21.96 21.91 15.18
N GLU A 59 22.10 21.95 16.51
CA GLU A 59 22.55 20.81 17.33
C GLU A 59 21.43 19.78 17.51
N VAL A 60 20.20 20.25 17.68
CA VAL A 60 18.99 19.40 17.66
C VAL A 60 18.81 18.76 16.29
N LEU A 61 19.07 19.49 15.20
CA LEU A 61 18.99 18.96 13.83
C LEU A 61 20.10 17.94 13.54
N ALA A 62 21.31 18.15 14.06
CA ALA A 62 22.45 17.24 13.88
C ALA A 62 22.31 15.95 14.71
N ALA A 63 21.82 16.05 15.95
CA ALA A 63 21.45 14.89 16.78
C ALA A 63 20.30 14.11 16.13
N ALA A 64 19.26 14.80 15.67
CA ALA A 64 18.16 14.18 14.93
C ALA A 64 18.63 13.50 13.65
N ALA A 65 19.61 14.05 12.92
CA ALA A 65 20.15 13.44 11.70
C ALA A 65 20.93 12.14 11.94
N SER A 66 21.58 11.99 13.09
CA SER A 66 22.40 10.82 13.43
C SER A 66 21.56 9.66 13.99
N ASP A 67 20.53 9.96 14.80
CA ASP A 67 19.53 8.98 15.25
C ASP A 67 18.53 8.59 14.14
N ASN A 68 18.51 9.33 13.04
CA ASN A 68 17.41 9.27 12.08
C ASN A 68 17.30 7.97 11.31
N GLN A 69 18.42 7.28 11.03
CA GLN A 69 18.34 6.00 10.35
C GLN A 69 17.59 4.98 11.20
N VAL A 70 17.80 5.02 12.52
CA VAL A 70 17.11 4.18 13.49
C VAL A 70 15.65 4.59 13.59
N VAL A 71 15.35 5.88 13.79
CA VAL A 71 13.96 6.37 13.93
C VAL A 71 13.16 6.18 12.64
N SER A 72 13.77 6.40 11.46
CA SER A 72 13.13 6.10 10.17
C SER A 72 12.87 4.60 9.99
N SER A 73 13.80 3.75 10.44
CA SER A 73 13.61 2.29 10.39
C SER A 73 12.52 1.81 11.36
N GLU A 74 12.43 2.42 12.55
CA GLU A 74 11.40 2.14 13.53
C GLU A 74 10.02 2.63 13.06
N PHE A 75 9.97 3.80 12.43
CA PHE A 75 8.77 4.30 11.77
C PHE A 75 8.28 3.33 10.70
N LEU A 76 9.17 2.88 9.81
CA LEU A 76 8.81 1.92 8.76
C LEU A 76 8.39 0.56 9.35
N ALA A 77 9.08 0.09 10.40
CA ALA A 77 8.70 -1.14 11.09
C ALA A 77 7.31 -1.04 11.72
N THR A 78 7.04 0.07 12.41
CA THR A 78 5.73 0.35 13.03
C THR A 78 4.64 0.48 11.98
N TYR A 79 4.91 1.23 10.91
CA TYR A 79 3.98 1.37 9.79
C TYR A 79 3.66 0.02 9.14
N THR A 80 4.69 -0.80 8.86
CA THR A 80 4.54 -2.16 8.31
C THR A 80 3.70 -3.05 9.21
N LYS A 81 3.97 -3.04 10.52
CA LYS A 81 3.19 -3.78 11.51
C LYS A 81 1.72 -3.37 11.48
N ASN A 82 1.45 -2.07 11.55
CA ASN A 82 0.09 -1.54 11.58
C ASN A 82 -0.68 -1.83 10.27
N LEU A 83 -0.02 -1.83 9.12
CA LEU A 83 -0.64 -2.23 7.84
C LEU A 83 -1.11 -3.68 7.85
N ASN A 84 -0.26 -4.58 8.36
CA ASN A 84 -0.57 -6.00 8.47
C ASN A 84 -1.69 -6.26 9.50
N GLU A 85 -1.71 -5.54 10.62
CA GLU A 85 -2.79 -5.60 11.61
C GLU A 85 -4.13 -5.07 11.04
N ALA A 86 -4.09 -4.01 10.25
CA ALA A 86 -5.25 -3.45 9.56
C ALA A 86 -5.78 -4.32 8.41
N LYS A 87 -5.04 -5.38 8.05
CA LYS A 87 -5.35 -6.29 6.94
C LYS A 87 -5.66 -5.51 5.67
N VAL A 88 -4.69 -4.70 5.24
CA VAL A 88 -4.78 -3.96 3.96
C VAL A 88 -4.83 -4.92 2.76
N MET A 89 -4.24 -6.10 2.92
CA MET A 89 -4.32 -7.26 2.04
C MET A 89 -4.29 -8.56 2.88
N SER A 90 -4.54 -9.70 2.23
CA SER A 90 -4.53 -11.04 2.80
C SER A 90 -3.12 -11.58 2.97
N THR A 91 -2.21 -11.17 2.10
CA THR A 91 -0.78 -11.46 2.20
C THR A 91 -0.07 -10.40 3.03
N PRO A 92 1.00 -10.77 3.75
CA PRO A 92 1.79 -9.78 4.46
C PRO A 92 2.38 -8.74 3.51
N VAL A 93 2.45 -7.52 3.99
CA VAL A 93 2.99 -6.37 3.29
C VAL A 93 4.26 -5.94 4.01
N GLY A 94 5.33 -5.75 3.24
CA GLY A 94 6.56 -5.09 3.67
C GLY A 94 6.56 -3.63 3.22
N THR A 95 7.31 -2.77 3.91
CA THR A 95 7.50 -1.38 3.47
C THR A 95 8.96 -0.99 3.45
N LEU A 96 9.31 -0.11 2.51
CA LEU A 96 10.63 0.49 2.41
C LEU A 96 10.52 1.95 1.98
N MET A 97 11.51 2.76 2.36
CA MET A 97 11.65 4.11 1.82
C MET A 97 12.55 4.09 0.60
N ARG A 98 12.05 4.62 -0.51
CA ARG A 98 12.77 4.71 -1.77
C ARG A 98 13.78 5.87 -1.76
N PRO A 99 14.78 5.85 -2.67
CA PRO A 99 15.74 6.95 -2.81
C PRO A 99 15.10 8.30 -3.13
N ASP A 100 13.96 8.30 -3.83
CA ASP A 100 13.16 9.49 -4.17
C ASP A 100 12.29 9.98 -3.00
N GLY A 101 12.37 9.36 -1.83
CA GLY A 101 11.61 9.77 -0.65
C GLY A 101 10.17 9.28 -0.63
N ALA A 102 9.72 8.50 -1.61
CA ALA A 102 8.43 7.82 -1.52
C ALA A 102 8.53 6.59 -0.60
N ILE A 103 7.45 6.28 0.11
CA ILE A 103 7.33 5.00 0.83
C ILE A 103 6.69 4.01 -0.11
N GLU A 104 7.32 2.86 -0.29
CA GLU A 104 6.85 1.77 -1.12
C GLU A 104 6.35 0.62 -0.25
N GLY A 105 5.15 0.13 -0.56
CA GLY A 105 4.63 -1.12 -0.04
C GLY A 105 4.77 -2.24 -1.06
N PHE A 106 5.30 -3.38 -0.63
CA PHE A 106 5.48 -4.56 -1.47
C PHE A 106 4.88 -5.79 -0.79
N GLN A 107 4.57 -6.80 -1.59
CA GLN A 107 4.05 -8.06 -1.10
C GLN A 107 5.19 -8.86 -0.48
N ASP A 108 5.17 -9.01 0.84
CA ASP A 108 6.18 -9.74 1.62
C ASP A 108 5.70 -11.18 1.83
N SER A 109 5.91 -12.02 0.81
CA SER A 109 5.33 -13.37 0.81
C SER A 109 6.09 -14.34 1.71
N ASN A 110 7.36 -14.05 1.98
CA ASN A 110 8.24 -14.85 2.84
C ASN A 110 8.29 -14.30 4.28
N ALA A 111 7.66 -13.15 4.55
CA ALA A 111 7.61 -12.47 5.84
C ALA A 111 9.00 -12.08 6.40
N ASP A 112 9.95 -11.77 5.51
CA ASP A 112 11.32 -11.41 5.89
C ASP A 112 11.56 -9.89 5.97
N GLY A 113 10.56 -9.09 5.57
CA GLY A 113 10.58 -7.64 5.60
C GLY A 113 11.49 -7.01 4.54
N LYS A 114 11.98 -7.77 3.55
CA LYS A 114 12.87 -7.30 2.48
C LYS A 114 12.25 -7.56 1.13
N LYS A 115 12.36 -6.57 0.25
CA LYS A 115 11.85 -6.69 -1.11
C LYS A 115 12.75 -7.61 -1.93
N ASP A 116 12.24 -8.78 -2.28
CA ASP A 116 12.88 -9.73 -3.18
C ASP A 116 12.48 -9.52 -4.66
N SER A 117 13.24 -10.11 -5.59
CA SER A 117 13.01 -9.96 -7.04
C SER A 117 11.68 -10.54 -7.54
N GLY A 118 11.08 -11.46 -6.79
CA GLY A 118 9.77 -12.05 -7.07
C GLY A 118 8.60 -11.28 -6.44
N GLU A 119 8.89 -10.31 -5.59
CA GLU A 119 7.87 -9.62 -4.80
C GLU A 119 7.35 -8.38 -5.51
N GLN A 120 6.03 -8.31 -5.59
CA GLN A 120 5.36 -7.27 -6.34
C GLN A 120 5.24 -6.01 -5.50
N GLN A 121 5.52 -4.89 -6.13
CA GLN A 121 5.16 -3.59 -5.58
C GLN A 121 3.64 -3.44 -5.63
N LEU A 122 3.04 -3.09 -4.49
CA LEU A 122 1.58 -2.98 -4.31
C LEU A 122 1.11 -1.52 -4.34
N PHE A 123 1.84 -0.65 -3.65
CA PHE A 123 1.49 0.76 -3.58
C PHE A 123 2.71 1.65 -3.34
N THR A 124 2.53 2.94 -3.59
CA THR A 124 3.43 4.00 -3.13
C THR A 124 2.68 5.05 -2.33
N VAL A 125 3.34 5.63 -1.33
CA VAL A 125 2.87 6.81 -0.59
C VAL A 125 3.87 7.93 -0.78
N GLU A 126 3.37 9.07 -1.24
CA GLU A 126 4.12 10.28 -1.52
C GLU A 126 3.52 11.47 -0.77
N ILE A 127 4.30 12.52 -0.53
CA ILE A 127 3.83 13.76 0.10
C ILE A 127 3.62 14.84 -0.97
N ASP A 128 2.47 15.50 -0.92
CA ASP A 128 2.18 16.73 -1.65
C ASP A 128 2.16 17.90 -0.67
N VAL A 129 3.29 18.59 -0.57
CA VAL A 129 3.49 19.70 0.37
C VAL A 129 2.72 20.96 0.01
N GLU A 130 2.40 21.19 -1.27
CA GLU A 130 1.64 22.37 -1.68
C GLU A 130 0.20 22.32 -1.15
N ARG A 131 -0.33 21.10 -1.01
CA ARG A 131 -1.71 20.85 -0.56
C ARG A 131 -1.79 20.17 0.80
N ALA A 132 -0.65 20.02 1.50
CA ALA A 132 -0.55 19.35 2.80
C ALA A 132 -1.30 18.01 2.86
N ARG A 133 -1.06 17.15 1.87
CA ARG A 133 -1.72 15.84 1.77
C ARG A 133 -0.73 14.72 1.44
N LEU A 134 -1.08 13.52 1.88
CA LEU A 134 -0.47 12.27 1.47
C LEU A 134 -1.21 11.74 0.24
N ILE A 135 -0.46 11.19 -0.71
CA ILE A 135 -0.99 10.58 -1.92
C ILE A 135 -0.56 9.11 -1.92
N ALA A 136 -1.53 8.22 -1.83
CA ALA A 136 -1.32 6.79 -2.03
C ALA A 136 -1.70 6.39 -3.46
N THR A 137 -0.84 5.65 -4.13
CA THR A 137 -1.03 5.15 -5.48
C THR A 137 -0.96 3.64 -5.49
N ASP A 138 -1.97 2.98 -6.04
CA ASP A 138 -1.96 1.56 -6.38
C ASP A 138 -1.16 1.38 -7.69
N THR A 139 -0.07 0.62 -7.62
CA THR A 139 0.83 0.38 -8.75
C THR A 139 0.28 -0.61 -9.77
N GLN A 140 -0.69 -1.44 -9.38
CA GLN A 140 -1.28 -2.49 -10.23
C GLN A 140 -2.48 -1.97 -11.01
N ASN A 141 -3.29 -1.09 -10.40
CA ASN A 141 -4.55 -0.64 -10.99
C ASN A 141 -4.62 0.88 -11.27
N SER A 142 -3.53 1.62 -10.99
CA SER A 142 -3.43 3.07 -11.19
C SER A 142 -4.53 3.87 -10.48
N TYR A 143 -5.03 3.37 -9.34
CA TYR A 143 -5.90 4.14 -8.48
C TYR A 143 -5.07 5.05 -7.58
N HIS A 144 -5.56 6.26 -7.38
CA HIS A 144 -4.94 7.23 -6.48
C HIS A 144 -5.92 7.61 -5.38
N ARG A 145 -5.45 7.73 -4.15
CA ARG A 145 -6.21 8.27 -3.02
C ARG A 145 -5.36 9.30 -2.33
N ASP A 146 -6.02 10.33 -1.82
CA ASP A 146 -5.42 11.32 -0.97
C ASP A 146 -6.04 11.33 0.42
N SER A 147 -5.22 11.70 1.38
CA SER A 147 -5.63 12.03 2.75
C SER A 147 -4.85 13.26 3.19
N GLY A 148 -5.54 14.23 3.79
CA GLY A 148 -4.87 15.32 4.48
C GLY A 148 -4.06 14.76 5.65
N PHE A 149 -2.94 15.39 5.96
CA PHE A 149 -2.21 15.09 7.19
C PHE A 149 -2.10 16.37 8.03
N HIS A 150 -2.16 16.20 9.34
CA HIS A 150 -1.99 17.29 10.29
C HIS A 150 -0.57 17.19 10.84
N ILE A 151 0.28 18.17 10.54
CA ILE A 151 1.56 18.29 11.23
C ILE A 151 1.25 18.91 12.59
N SER A 152 1.37 18.12 13.66
CA SER A 152 1.34 18.67 15.01
C SER A 152 2.47 19.70 15.15
N PRO A 153 2.15 20.98 15.44
CA PRO A 153 3.17 22.01 15.64
C PRO A 153 4.07 21.60 16.81
N GLY A 154 5.34 21.28 16.52
CA GLY A 154 6.33 20.89 17.55
C GLY A 154 6.92 19.49 17.41
N SER A 155 6.41 18.63 16.52
CA SER A 155 7.01 17.31 16.29
C SER A 155 8.29 17.42 15.44
N ILE A 156 9.45 17.44 16.10
CA ILE A 156 10.78 17.51 15.47
C ILE A 156 10.98 16.36 14.47
N PHE A 157 10.57 15.14 14.85
CA PHE A 157 10.66 13.96 13.99
C PHE A 157 9.87 14.16 12.68
N MET A 158 8.61 14.59 12.76
CA MET A 158 7.78 14.78 11.57
C MET A 158 8.35 15.86 10.65
N GLY A 159 8.80 16.97 11.22
CA GLY A 159 9.45 18.04 10.45
C GLY A 159 10.65 17.53 9.67
N TYR A 160 11.49 16.70 10.31
CA TYR A 160 12.64 16.09 9.65
C TYR A 160 12.22 15.04 8.60
N MET A 161 11.30 14.11 8.94
CA MET A 161 10.86 13.05 8.05
C MET A 161 10.24 13.64 6.77
N LEU A 162 9.31 14.58 6.91
CA LEU A 162 8.71 15.30 5.79
C LEU A 162 9.76 16.08 5.00
N GLY A 163 10.70 16.73 5.70
CA GLY A 163 11.82 17.43 5.08
C GLY A 163 12.72 16.51 4.27
N SER A 164 13.03 15.32 4.77
CA SER A 164 13.85 14.29 4.12
C SER A 164 13.15 13.73 2.88
N MET A 165 11.87 13.36 3.00
CA MET A 165 11.07 12.90 1.86
C MET A 165 10.96 13.99 0.79
N LEU A 166 10.63 15.23 1.19
CA LEU A 166 10.51 16.35 0.26
C LEU A 166 11.84 16.68 -0.43
N SER A 167 12.95 16.67 0.31
CA SER A 167 14.29 16.94 -0.23
C SER A 167 14.66 15.89 -1.28
N ARG A 168 14.41 14.62 -0.99
CA ARG A 168 14.64 13.49 -1.92
C ARG A 168 13.74 13.56 -3.14
N GLN A 169 12.46 13.87 -2.95
CA GLN A 169 11.50 14.05 -4.04
C GLN A 169 11.94 15.19 -4.97
N ARG A 170 12.31 16.34 -4.41
CA ARG A 170 12.83 17.47 -5.20
C ARG A 170 14.11 17.11 -5.95
N ALA A 171 15.03 16.39 -5.29
CA ALA A 171 16.28 15.93 -5.90
C ALA A 171 16.04 14.94 -7.05
N SER A 172 14.97 14.14 -6.98
CA SER A 172 14.55 13.23 -8.05
C SER A 172 13.65 13.90 -9.11
N GLY A 173 13.48 15.22 -9.08
CA GLY A 173 12.65 15.98 -10.04
C GLY A 173 11.14 15.82 -9.83
N ILE A 174 10.71 15.28 -8.69
CA ILE A 174 9.30 15.21 -8.30
C ILE A 174 8.85 16.60 -7.87
N SER A 175 8.15 17.30 -8.76
CA SER A 175 7.53 18.59 -8.46
C SER A 175 6.10 18.41 -7.92
N PRO A 176 5.65 19.24 -6.97
CA PRO A 176 4.26 19.18 -6.50
C PRO A 176 3.22 19.37 -7.62
N SER A 177 3.57 20.11 -8.67
CA SER A 177 2.72 20.30 -9.85
C SER A 177 2.32 18.99 -10.55
N ARG A 178 3.08 17.91 -10.39
CA ARG A 178 2.72 16.58 -10.94
C ARG A 178 1.39 16.07 -10.38
N TYR A 179 1.02 16.49 -9.17
CA TYR A 179 -0.19 16.06 -8.48
C TYR A 179 -1.40 16.93 -8.79
N SER A 180 -1.20 18.10 -9.42
CA SER A 180 -2.27 19.06 -9.71
C SER A 180 -3.32 18.50 -10.67
N ASN A 181 -2.89 17.71 -11.65
CA ASN A 181 -3.76 17.09 -12.66
C ASN A 181 -4.08 15.63 -12.33
N MET A 182 -3.66 15.13 -11.16
CA MET A 182 -3.86 13.75 -10.78
C MET A 182 -5.31 13.53 -10.33
N LYS A 183 -6.03 12.63 -11.02
CA LYS A 183 -7.41 12.30 -10.69
C LYS A 183 -7.46 11.36 -9.49
N MET A 184 -7.99 11.85 -8.37
CA MET A 184 -8.22 11.04 -7.19
C MET A 184 -9.45 10.14 -7.36
N SER A 185 -9.31 8.92 -6.86
CA SER A 185 -10.38 7.93 -6.84
C SER A 185 -11.35 8.24 -5.70
N PRO A 186 -12.65 7.94 -5.86
CA PRO A 186 -13.63 8.14 -4.79
C PRO A 186 -13.33 7.24 -3.59
N ARG A 187 -13.84 7.56 -2.40
CA ARG A 187 -13.56 6.78 -1.17
C ARG A 187 -13.98 5.31 -1.29
N ASN A 188 -15.03 5.01 -2.07
CA ASN A 188 -15.54 3.66 -2.34
C ASN A 188 -14.90 2.96 -3.57
N TYR A 189 -13.78 3.48 -4.08
CA TYR A 189 -13.15 2.96 -5.30
C TYR A 189 -12.79 1.47 -5.20
N HIS A 190 -12.48 0.96 -4.01
CA HIS A 190 -12.01 -0.42 -3.80
C HIS A 190 -12.94 -1.46 -4.43
N SER A 191 -14.26 -1.29 -4.30
CA SER A 191 -15.26 -2.16 -4.93
C SER A 191 -15.15 -2.19 -6.47
N SER A 192 -14.90 -1.03 -7.08
CA SER A 192 -14.70 -0.89 -8.52
C SER A 192 -13.33 -1.41 -8.97
N ALA A 193 -12.31 -1.27 -8.12
CA ALA A 193 -10.98 -1.78 -8.35
C ALA A 193 -10.96 -3.32 -8.37
N VAL A 194 -11.56 -3.96 -7.37
CA VAL A 194 -11.74 -5.42 -7.30
C VAL A 194 -12.55 -5.92 -8.50
N SER A 195 -13.62 -5.22 -8.86
CA SER A 195 -14.44 -5.58 -10.03
C SER A 195 -13.65 -5.50 -11.34
N SER A 196 -12.85 -4.44 -11.52
CA SER A 196 -11.98 -4.26 -12.69
C SER A 196 -10.90 -5.34 -12.78
N ALA A 197 -10.21 -5.60 -11.66
CA ALA A 197 -9.18 -6.63 -11.58
C ALA A 197 -9.76 -8.03 -11.85
N ARG A 198 -10.95 -8.33 -11.32
CA ARG A 198 -11.69 -9.57 -11.62
C ARG A 198 -12.11 -9.67 -13.10
N ALA A 199 -12.53 -8.57 -13.71
CA ALA A 199 -12.86 -8.54 -15.14
C ALA A 199 -11.63 -8.83 -16.00
N ARG A 200 -10.44 -8.32 -15.64
CA ARG A 200 -9.17 -8.63 -16.33
C ARG A 200 -8.79 -10.11 -16.17
N ALA A 201 -8.89 -10.64 -14.95
CA ALA A 201 -8.57 -12.05 -14.67
C ALA A 201 -9.51 -13.04 -15.38
N SER A 202 -10.79 -12.66 -15.57
CA SER A 202 -11.79 -13.50 -16.26
C SER A 202 -11.92 -13.24 -17.77
N GLY A 203 -11.45 -12.09 -18.25
CA GLY A 203 -11.51 -11.68 -19.65
C GLY A 203 -10.60 -12.48 -20.58
N GLY A 204 -9.57 -13.16 -20.03
CA GLY A 204 -8.68 -14.03 -20.79
C GLY A 204 -9.33 -15.30 -21.36
N SER A 205 -10.56 -15.63 -20.97
CA SER A 205 -11.21 -16.90 -21.32
C SER A 205 -12.31 -16.81 -22.39
N ARG A 206 -12.55 -15.62 -22.98
CA ARG A 206 -13.67 -15.40 -23.92
C ARG A 206 -13.25 -15.14 -25.38
N SER A 207 -12.07 -15.58 -25.81
CA SER A 207 -11.79 -15.72 -27.26
C SER A 207 -12.41 -17.02 -27.80
N PHE A 208 -13.72 -17.19 -27.66
CA PHE A 208 -14.44 -18.21 -28.41
C PHE A 208 -14.76 -17.65 -29.79
N SER A 209 -13.92 -18.05 -30.76
CA SER A 209 -14.38 -18.62 -32.03
C SER A 209 -15.71 -18.04 -32.55
N SER A 210 -15.68 -16.90 -33.24
CA SER A 210 -16.66 -16.68 -34.30
C SER A 210 -16.28 -17.64 -35.43
N GLY A 211 -16.96 -18.79 -35.43
CA GLY A 211 -16.77 -19.81 -36.45
C GLY A 211 -17.22 -19.35 -37.83
N LYS A 212 -16.52 -19.90 -38.82
CA LYS A 212 -16.91 -20.23 -40.20
C LYS A 212 -17.67 -19.18 -41.00
#